data_AF-A0A8H7CBY0-F1
#
_entry.id   AF-A0A8H7CBY0-F1
#
_cell.length_a   1.000
_cell.length_b   1.000
_cell.length_c   1.000
_cell.angle_alpha   90.00
_cell.angle_beta   90.00
_cell.angle_gamma   90.00
#
_symmetry.space_group_name_H-M   'P 1'
#
loop_
_entity.id
_entity.type
_entity.pdbx_description
1 polymer ?
#
loop_
_entity_poly.entity_id
_entity_poly.type
_entity_poly.pdbx_seq_one_letter_code
_entity_poly.pdbx_strand_id
1 'polypeptide(L)'
;MSSTKAKLASELTRIAAACPTDPFRPHIQLSTFLKSLATHPRLTPEAVRAAQILERNETQKRYPLSEKILNPASAPQHYARLVEGMEKSAQGIKRPWWKIFFGIW
;
A
#
# COMPACT_ATOMS: atom_id res chain seq x y z
N MET A 1 19.37 27.90 -0.42
CA MET A 1 18.89 26.61 -1.00
C MET A 1 18.87 25.43 -0.02
N SER A 2 19.52 25.47 1.15
CA SER A 2 19.50 24.36 2.13
C SER A 2 18.15 24.20 2.86
N SER A 3 17.49 25.32 3.23
CA SER A 3 16.22 25.32 3.97
C SER A 3 15.06 24.61 3.24
N THR A 4 14.97 24.72 1.91
CA THR A 4 13.92 24.05 1.12
C THR A 4 14.12 22.54 1.06
N LYS A 5 15.37 22.07 0.93
CA LYS A 5 15.67 20.62 0.99
C LYS A 5 15.37 20.03 2.36
N ALA A 6 15.72 20.74 3.43
CA ALA A 6 15.40 20.31 4.79
C ALA A 6 13.89 20.17 5.02
N LYS A 7 13.08 21.10 4.49
CA LYS A 7 11.61 20.99 4.51
C LYS A 7 11.09 19.76 3.73
N LEU A 8 11.62 19.52 2.53
CA LEU A 8 11.24 18.35 1.71
C LEU A 8 11.58 17.03 2.42
N ALA A 9 12.76 16.94 3.02
CA ALA A 9 13.17 15.77 3.79
C ALA A 9 12.28 15.56 5.03
N SER A 10 11.95 16.63 5.74
CA SER A 10 11.03 16.58 6.89
C SER A 10 9.65 16.07 6.49
N GLU A 11 9.08 16.57 5.40
CA GLU A 11 7.78 16.09 4.89
C GLU A 11 7.83 14.61 4.50
N LEU A 12 8.89 14.18 3.80
CA LEU A 12 9.02 12.78 3.41
C LEU A 12 9.17 11.86 4.62
N THR A 13 9.87 12.32 5.66
CA THR A 13 10.01 11.59 6.93
C THR A 13 8.68 11.49 7.67
N ARG A 14 7.85 12.55 7.64
CA ARG A 14 6.48 12.53 8.18
C ARG A 14 5.63 11.48 7.47
N ILE A 15 5.66 11.44 6.13
CA ILE A 15 4.92 10.45 5.33
C ILE A 15 5.41 9.04 5.64
N ALA A 16 6.73 8.86 5.74
CA ALA A 16 7.33 7.57 6.07
C ALA A 16 6.88 7.03 7.44
N ALA A 17 6.63 7.91 8.41
CA ALA A 17 6.12 7.53 9.73
C ALA A 17 4.65 7.10 9.70
N ALA A 18 3.86 7.64 8.77
CA ALA A 18 2.45 7.27 8.60
C ALA A 18 2.25 5.97 7.78
N CYS A 19 3.28 5.48 7.09
CA CYS A 19 3.17 4.26 6.29
C CYS A 19 2.90 3.02 7.17
N PRO A 20 1.90 2.18 6.82
CA PRO A 20 1.63 0.95 7.54
C PRO A 20 2.77 -0.06 7.36
N THR A 21 2.90 -0.98 8.32
CA THR A 21 3.84 -2.10 8.24
C THR A 21 3.29 -3.20 7.33
N ASP A 22 4.09 -3.69 6.38
CA ASP A 22 3.74 -4.87 5.56
C ASP A 22 4.00 -6.16 6.36
N PRO A 23 2.96 -6.90 6.80
CA PRO A 23 3.14 -8.11 7.59
C PRO A 23 3.71 -9.29 6.77
N PHE A 24 3.54 -9.29 5.45
CA PHE A 24 4.00 -10.36 4.58
C PHE A 24 5.46 -10.20 4.18
N ARG A 25 5.97 -8.96 4.17
CA ARG A 25 7.36 -8.65 3.84
C ARG A 25 8.00 -7.80 4.93
N PRO A 26 8.24 -8.36 6.13
CA PRO A 26 8.83 -7.62 7.24
C PRO A 26 10.21 -7.01 6.90
N HIS A 27 10.94 -7.61 5.96
CA HIS A 27 12.26 -7.19 5.51
C HIS A 27 12.23 -6.07 4.44
N ILE A 28 11.08 -5.80 3.80
CA ILE A 28 10.94 -4.77 2.76
C ILE A 28 9.80 -3.83 3.17
N GLN A 29 10.15 -2.73 3.82
CA GLN A 29 9.19 -1.74 4.32
C GLN A 29 9.33 -0.42 3.56
N LEU A 30 8.22 0.08 3.02
CA LEU A 30 8.18 1.35 2.30
C LEU A 30 8.65 2.51 3.18
N SER A 31 8.27 2.51 4.46
CA SER A 31 8.69 3.51 5.45
C SER A 31 10.22 3.61 5.55
N THR A 32 10.92 2.49 5.50
CA THR A 32 12.40 2.44 5.57
C THR A 32 13.01 3.05 4.31
N PHE A 33 12.47 2.71 3.15
CA PHE A 33 12.89 3.31 1.89
C PHE A 33 12.69 4.83 1.90
N LEU A 34 11.50 5.31 2.28
CA LEU A 34 11.21 6.75 2.32
C LEU A 34 12.10 7.51 3.31
N LYS A 35 12.43 6.92 4.47
CA LYS A 35 13.41 7.49 5.41
C LYS A 35 14.80 7.62 4.79
N SER A 36 15.28 6.57 4.11
CA SER A 36 16.58 6.62 3.42
C SER A 36 16.60 7.68 2.30
N LEU A 37 15.49 7.79 1.56
CA LEU A 37 15.34 8.78 0.49
C LEU A 37 15.34 10.21 1.02
N ALA A 38 14.77 10.45 2.21
CA ALA A 38 14.79 11.76 2.85
C ALA A 38 16.21 12.25 3.18
N THR A 39 17.12 11.33 3.50
CA THR A 39 18.55 11.63 3.75
C THR A 39 19.39 11.72 2.49
N HIS A 40 18.86 11.32 1.33
CA HIS A 40 19.63 11.20 0.10
C HIS A 40 19.97 12.58 -0.51
N PRO A 41 21.21 12.83 -0.96
CA PRO A 41 21.64 14.14 -1.46
C PRO A 41 20.89 14.61 -2.72
N ARG A 42 20.31 13.67 -3.49
CA ARG A 42 19.54 13.91 -4.70
C ARG A 42 18.02 13.81 -4.49
N LEU A 43 17.52 14.16 -3.31
CA LEU A 43 16.07 14.24 -3.07
C LEU A 43 15.43 15.27 -4.02
N THR A 44 14.42 14.84 -4.76
CA THR A 44 13.68 15.67 -5.72
C THR A 44 12.31 16.08 -5.15
N PRO A 45 11.81 17.29 -5.46
CA PRO A 45 10.46 17.72 -5.08
C PRO A 45 9.36 16.79 -5.63
N GLU A 46 9.58 16.21 -6.81
CA GLU A 46 8.64 15.31 -7.49
C GLU A 46 8.46 14.01 -6.70
N ALA A 47 9.54 13.48 -6.11
CA ALA A 47 9.46 12.28 -5.27
C ALA A 47 8.62 12.52 -4.00
N VAL A 48 8.79 13.68 -3.37
CA VAL A 48 7.97 14.07 -2.21
C VAL A 48 6.50 14.25 -2.61
N ARG A 49 6.24 14.90 -3.75
CA ARG A 49 4.88 15.03 -4.29
C ARG A 49 4.25 13.67 -4.58
N ALA A 50 4.98 12.74 -5.18
CA ALA A 50 4.49 11.39 -5.44
C ALA A 50 4.11 10.66 -4.13
N ALA A 51 4.93 10.78 -3.09
CA ALA A 51 4.62 10.23 -1.78
C ALA A 51 3.36 10.86 -1.15
N GLN A 52 3.14 12.17 -1.32
CA GLN A 52 1.92 12.85 -0.87
C GLN A 52 0.68 12.38 -1.61
N ILE A 53 0.76 12.19 -2.92
CA ILE A 53 -0.34 11.66 -3.75
C ILE A 53 -0.75 10.28 -3.26
N LEU A 54 0.22 9.42 -2.93
CA LEU A 54 -0.02 8.09 -2.37
C LEU A 54 -0.66 8.18 -0.98
N GLU A 55 -0.09 8.98 -0.06
CA GLU A 55 -0.63 9.16 1.30
C GLU A 55 -2.11 9.58 1.29
N ARG A 56 -2.46 10.50 0.38
CA ARG A 56 -3.80 11.10 0.33
C ARG A 56 -4.79 10.31 -0.53
N ASN A 57 -4.36 9.19 -1.12
CA ASN A 57 -5.12 8.40 -2.08
C ASN A 57 -5.70 9.26 -3.23
N GLU A 58 -4.94 10.27 -3.69
CA GLU A 58 -5.43 11.23 -4.70
C GLU A 58 -5.74 10.54 -6.04
N THR A 59 -4.91 9.58 -6.46
CA THR A 59 -5.12 8.83 -7.71
C THR A 59 -6.42 8.03 -7.69
N GLN A 60 -6.73 7.38 -6.56
CA GLN A 60 -7.97 6.62 -6.40
C GLN A 60 -9.20 7.53 -6.46
N LYS A 61 -9.12 8.71 -5.84
CA LYS A 61 -10.20 9.71 -5.88
C LYS A 61 -10.41 10.27 -7.29
N ARG A 62 -9.31 10.50 -8.01
CA ARG A 62 -9.35 11.04 -9.38
C ARG A 62 -9.88 10.03 -10.40
N TYR A 63 -9.57 8.74 -10.19
CA TYR A 63 -9.95 7.65 -11.08
C TYR A 63 -10.69 6.58 -10.27
N PRO A 64 -11.95 6.84 -9.85
CA PRO A 64 -12.72 5.86 -9.10
C PRO A 64 -12.98 4.62 -9.94
N LEU A 65 -12.83 3.44 -9.34
CA LEU A 65 -13.12 2.17 -9.99
C LEU A 65 -14.64 1.95 -10.01
N SER A 66 -15.16 1.51 -11.17
CA SER A 66 -16.57 1.14 -11.33
C SER A 66 -16.90 -0.09 -10.48
N GLU A 67 -18.11 -0.15 -9.93
CA GLU A 67 -18.60 -1.33 -9.21
C GLU A 67 -18.57 -2.59 -10.07
N LYS A 68 -18.76 -2.49 -11.39
CA LYS A 68 -18.68 -3.64 -12.30
C LYS A 68 -17.27 -4.23 -12.39
N ILE A 69 -16.24 -3.40 -12.15
CA ILE A 69 -14.84 -3.83 -12.08
C ILE A 69 -14.56 -4.49 -10.73
N LEU A 70 -15.06 -3.90 -9.64
CA LEU A 70 -14.90 -4.42 -8.27
C LEU A 70 -15.74 -5.68 -8.00
N ASN A 71 -16.82 -5.89 -8.75
CA ASN A 71 -17.74 -7.02 -8.60
C ASN A 71 -18.01 -7.63 -10.00
N PRO A 72 -17.06 -8.41 -10.56
CA PRO A 72 -17.23 -8.99 -11.88
C PRO A 72 -18.39 -10.00 -11.88
N ALA A 73 -19.17 -10.06 -12.96
CA ALA A 73 -20.37 -10.90 -13.06
C ALA A 73 -20.09 -12.41 -12.86
N SER A 74 -18.92 -12.88 -13.28
CA SER A 74 -18.49 -14.27 -13.09
C SER A 74 -18.15 -14.62 -11.64
N ALA A 75 -17.75 -13.63 -10.83
CA ALA A 75 -17.36 -13.83 -9.44
C ALA A 75 -17.57 -12.53 -8.61
N PRO A 76 -18.82 -12.21 -8.24
CA PRO A 76 -19.14 -10.93 -7.60
C PRO A 76 -18.38 -10.68 -6.28
N GLN A 77 -18.03 -11.74 -5.57
CA GLN A 77 -17.33 -11.68 -4.28
C GLN A 77 -15.80 -11.82 -4.42
N HIS A 78 -15.24 -11.71 -5.62
CA HIS A 78 -13.82 -12.02 -5.88
C HIS A 78 -12.86 -11.20 -4.99
N TYR A 79 -12.97 -9.87 -5.04
CA TYR A 79 -12.05 -9.01 -4.29
C TYR A 79 -12.32 -9.01 -2.78
N ALA A 80 -13.58 -9.14 -2.36
CA ALA A 80 -13.92 -9.31 -0.94
C ALA A 80 -13.26 -10.56 -0.35
N ARG A 81 -13.32 -11.69 -1.07
CA ARG A 81 -12.66 -12.94 -0.69
C ARG A 81 -11.13 -12.85 -0.70
N LEU A 82 -10.56 -12.06 -1.62
CA LEU A 82 -9.11 -11.81 -1.63
C LEU A 82 -8.65 -11.05 -0.39
N VAL A 83 -9.37 -9.99 0.00
CA VAL A 83 -9.08 -9.21 1.22
C VAL A 83 -9.22 -10.09 2.45
N GLU A 84 -10.32 -10.82 2.58
CA GLU A 84 -10.55 -11.76 3.69
C GLU A 84 -9.46 -12.83 3.78
N GLY A 85 -9.06 -13.41 2.64
CA GLY A 85 -7.98 -14.38 2.58
C GLY A 85 -6.64 -13.80 3.00
N MET A 86 -6.35 -12.55 2.62
CA MET A 86 -5.15 -11.82 3.04
C MET A 86 -5.15 -11.60 4.56
N GLU A 87 -6.24 -11.10 5.13
CA GLU A 87 -6.37 -10.86 6.58
C GLU A 87 -6.22 -12.16 7.39
N LYS A 88 -6.91 -13.23 6.98
CA LYS A 88 -6.79 -14.55 7.61
C LYS A 88 -5.36 -15.10 7.52
N SER A 89 -4.70 -14.93 6.38
CA SER A 89 -3.32 -15.36 6.18
C SER A 89 -2.36 -14.60 7.11
N ALA A 90 -2.55 -13.29 7.29
CA ALA A 90 -1.77 -12.48 8.22
C ALA A 90 -1.95 -12.93 9.69
N GLN A 91 -3.11 -13.50 10.03
CA GLN A 91 -3.39 -14.10 11.35
C GLN A 91 -2.87 -15.55 11.48
N GLY A 92 -2.23 -16.11 10.43
CA GLY A 92 -1.78 -17.50 10.40
C GLY A 92 -2.90 -18.53 10.17
N ILE A 93 -4.11 -18.07 9.85
CA ILE A 93 -5.27 -18.93 9.59
C ILE A 93 -5.19 -19.45 8.16
N LYS A 94 -4.96 -20.76 8.03
CA LYS A 94 -4.91 -21.44 6.73
C LYS A 94 -6.28 -21.96 6.34
N ARG A 95 -6.56 -21.99 5.03
CA ARG A 95 -7.73 -22.69 4.50
C ARG A 95 -7.51 -24.21 4.58
N PRO A 96 -8.51 -24.99 5.04
CA PRO A 96 -8.46 -26.44 4.96
C PRO A 96 -8.25 -26.91 3.51
N TRP A 97 -7.41 -27.93 3.30
CA TRP A 97 -7.03 -28.42 1.97
C TRP A 97 -8.25 -28.79 1.10
N TRP A 98 -9.27 -29.41 1.70
CA TRP A 98 -10.48 -29.83 0.99
C TRP A 98 -11.29 -28.64 0.46
N LYS A 99 -11.31 -27.50 1.17
CA LYS A 99 -11.95 -26.27 0.68
C LYS A 99 -11.24 -25.72 -0.55
N ILE A 100 -9.91 -25.82 -0.58
CA ILE A 100 -9.11 -25.42 -1.74
C ILE A 100 -9.39 -26.34 -2.92
N PHE A 101 -9.35 -27.66 -2.70
CA PHE A 101 -9.57 -28.69 -3.72
C PHE A 101 -10.95 -28.57 -4.39
N PHE A 102 -12.02 -28.38 -3.61
CA PHE A 102 -13.38 -28.25 -4.14
C PHE A 102 -13.76 -26.83 -4.56
N GLY A 103 -12.84 -25.86 -4.50
CA GLY A 103 -13.14 -24.46 -4.83
C GLY A 103 -14.17 -23.80 -3.91
N ILE A 104 -14.36 -24.35 -2.70
CA ILE A 104 -15.32 -23.87 -1.71
C ILE A 104 -14.67 -22.70 -0.96
N TRP A 105 -15.22 -21.51 -1.14
CA TRP A 105 -14.78 -20.29 -0.47
C TRP A 105 -15.45 -20.16 0.90
#